data_AF-A0A1G0BQV8-F1
#
_entry.id   AF-A0A1G0BQV8-F1
#
_cell.length_a   1.000
_cell.length_b   1.000
_cell.length_c   1.000
_cell.angle_alpha   90.00
_cell.angle_beta   90.00
_cell.angle_gamma   90.00
#
_symmetry.space_group_name_H-M   'P 1'
#
loop_
_entity.id
_entity.type
_entity.pdbx_description
1 polymer ?
#
loop_
_entity_poly.entity_id
_entity_poly.type
_entity_poly.pdbx_seq_one_letter_code
_entity_poly.pdbx_strand_id
1 'polypeptide(L)'
;MKQYKYNLDKSSKKFVCPKCNKRTLVKYKETETGNYLNEDFGRCDRETNCGFYSTPTGEFKNTFEVVNIPKPKPSFHNYDLVSQSGRNYKENNFIQFLKTIFTETEVKDAILKYLIGTSKRWNGATIF
;
A
#
# COMPACT_ATOMS: atom_id res chain seq x y z
N MET A 1 -21.83 -28.94 8.49
CA MET A 1 -20.58 -28.40 9.09
C MET A 1 -20.96 -27.56 10.30
N LYS A 2 -20.29 -27.71 11.45
CA LYS A 2 -20.53 -26.84 12.60
C LYS A 2 -19.98 -25.44 12.28
N GLN A 3 -20.82 -24.42 12.34
CA GLN A 3 -20.38 -23.02 12.24
C GLN A 3 -19.95 -22.55 13.63
N TYR A 4 -18.67 -22.20 13.77
CA TYR A 4 -18.16 -21.60 15.01
C TYR A 4 -18.27 -20.07 14.93
N LYS A 5 -18.60 -19.44 16.07
CA LYS A 5 -18.67 -17.98 16.20
C LYS A 5 -17.34 -17.30 15.85
N TYR A 6 -16.23 -17.91 16.26
CA TYR A 6 -14.88 -17.43 16.01
C TYR A 6 -14.08 -18.44 15.19
N ASN A 7 -13.35 -17.95 14.19
CA ASN A 7 -12.48 -18.76 13.34
C ASN A 7 -11.10 -18.13 13.24
N LEU A 8 -10.06 -18.95 13.06
CA LEU A 8 -8.73 -18.43 12.72
C LEU A 8 -8.79 -17.67 11.39
N ASP A 9 -8.10 -16.54 11.33
CA ASP A 9 -8.03 -15.77 10.09
C ASP A 9 -7.33 -16.57 8.98
N LYS A 10 -8.07 -16.79 7.89
CA LYS A 10 -7.59 -17.52 6.71
C LYS A 10 -6.71 -16.66 5.78
N SER A 11 -6.61 -15.36 6.06
CA SER A 11 -5.76 -14.47 5.27
C SER A 11 -4.27 -14.70 5.54
N SER A 12 -3.41 -14.12 4.70
CA SER A 12 -1.95 -14.12 4.93
C SER A 12 -1.50 -13.15 6.03
N LYS A 13 -2.41 -12.40 6.66
CA LYS A 13 -2.08 -11.41 7.69
C LYS A 13 -1.56 -12.10 8.95
N LYS A 14 -0.39 -11.67 9.42
CA LYS A 14 0.23 -12.16 10.64
C LYS A 14 0.45 -11.03 11.64
N PHE A 15 0.21 -11.34 12.90
CA PHE A 15 0.42 -10.47 14.05
C PHE A 15 1.65 -10.91 14.84
N VAL A 16 2.10 -10.08 15.77
CA VAL A 16 3.19 -10.42 16.68
C VAL A 16 2.68 -11.48 17.65
N CYS A 17 3.41 -12.59 17.77
CA CYS A 17 3.10 -13.63 18.73
C CYS A 17 3.56 -13.20 20.13
N PRO A 18 2.71 -13.22 21.17
CA PRO A 18 3.07 -12.79 22.52
C PRO A 18 4.13 -13.70 23.18
N LYS A 19 4.28 -14.95 22.71
CA LYS A 19 5.26 -15.90 23.26
C LYS A 19 6.67 -15.72 22.67
N CYS A 20 6.78 -15.54 21.34
CA CYS A 20 8.08 -15.52 20.66
C CYS A 20 8.43 -14.17 20.01
N ASN A 21 7.53 -13.17 20.09
CA ASN A 21 7.66 -11.83 19.54
C ASN A 21 7.98 -11.78 18.02
N LYS A 22 7.72 -12.87 17.30
CA LYS A 22 7.82 -12.93 15.83
C LYS A 22 6.46 -12.68 15.20
N ARG A 23 6.44 -12.10 14.00
CA ARG A 23 5.21 -11.80 13.24
C ARG A 23 4.64 -13.03 12.53
N THR A 24 4.09 -13.95 13.31
CA THR A 24 3.63 -15.29 12.88
C THR A 24 2.28 -15.69 13.49
N LEU A 25 1.70 -14.86 14.34
CA LEU A 25 0.42 -15.16 14.99
C LEU A 25 -0.74 -15.00 14.01
N VAL A 26 -1.56 -16.04 13.90
CA VAL A 26 -2.87 -16.03 13.26
C VAL A 26 -3.92 -15.81 14.34
N LYS A 27 -4.56 -14.65 14.33
CA LYS A 27 -5.59 -14.31 15.32
C LYS A 27 -6.95 -14.90 14.96
N TYR A 28 -7.77 -15.12 15.97
CA TYR A 28 -9.20 -15.40 15.79
C TYR A 28 -9.94 -14.14 15.34
N LYS A 29 -10.88 -14.32 14.42
CA LYS A 29 -11.86 -13.31 13.99
C LYS A 29 -13.27 -13.85 14.12
N GLU A 30 -14.21 -12.96 14.40
CA GLU A 30 -15.63 -13.26 14.44
C GLU A 30 -16.17 -13.45 13.02
N THR A 31 -17.00 -14.48 12.83
CA THR A 31 -17.48 -14.88 11.49
C THR A 31 -18.41 -13.84 10.86
N GLU A 32 -19.25 -13.20 11.66
CA GLU A 32 -20.26 -12.23 11.17
C GLU A 32 -19.65 -10.86 10.84
N THR A 33 -18.80 -10.35 11.73
CA THR A 33 -18.23 -9.00 11.61
C THR A 33 -16.89 -8.98 10.90
N GLY A 34 -16.17 -10.11 10.85
CA GLY A 34 -14.82 -10.20 10.33
C GLY A 34 -13.76 -9.57 11.24
N ASN A 35 -14.15 -9.06 12.40
CA ASN A 35 -13.25 -8.34 13.30
C ASN A 35 -12.45 -9.29 14.21
N TYR A 36 -11.24 -8.89 14.59
CA TYR A 36 -10.39 -9.66 15.49
C TYR A 36 -10.81 -9.53 16.95
N LEU A 37 -10.61 -10.58 17.75
CA LEU A 37 -10.77 -10.47 19.20
C LEU A 37 -9.72 -9.51 19.79
N ASN A 38 -10.12 -8.74 20.81
CA ASN A 38 -9.25 -7.76 21.48
C ASN A 38 -8.02 -8.41 22.15
N GLU A 39 -8.21 -9.59 22.77
CA GLU A 39 -7.12 -10.37 23.35
C GLU A 39 -6.28 -11.09 22.28
N ASP A 40 -5.08 -11.55 22.65
CA ASP A 40 -4.18 -12.31 21.76
C ASP A 40 -4.59 -13.77 21.57
N PHE A 41 -5.88 -14.01 21.35
CA PHE A 41 -6.39 -15.31 20.93
C PHE A 41 -5.92 -15.62 19.51
N GLY A 42 -5.22 -16.74 19.36
CA GLY A 42 -4.69 -17.16 18.08
C GLY A 42 -3.72 -18.33 18.17
N ARG A 43 -3.16 -18.67 17.02
CA ARG A 43 -2.17 -19.74 16.85
C ARG A 43 -0.91 -19.20 16.19
N CYS A 44 0.25 -19.55 16.70
CA CYS A 44 1.52 -19.25 16.06
C CYS A 44 1.86 -20.35 15.05
N ASP A 45 2.10 -19.97 13.80
CA ASP A 45 2.49 -20.91 12.73
C ASP A 45 3.82 -21.62 12.98
N ARG A 46 4.67 -21.09 13.87
CA ARG A 46 5.88 -21.77 14.34
C ARG A 46 5.49 -22.86 15.35
N GLU A 47 4.74 -23.87 14.91
CA GLU A 47 4.18 -24.92 15.76
C GLU A 47 5.27 -25.69 16.51
N THR A 48 6.34 -26.06 15.83
CA THR A 48 7.47 -26.79 16.40
C THR A 48 8.32 -25.94 17.34
N ASN A 49 8.64 -24.71 16.92
CA ASN A 49 9.59 -23.84 17.65
C ASN A 49 8.95 -23.00 18.75
N CYS A 50 7.65 -22.71 18.66
CA CYS A 50 6.93 -21.82 19.58
C CYS A 50 5.70 -22.50 20.16
N GLY A 51 4.83 -23.05 19.31
CA GLY A 51 3.61 -23.76 19.72
C GLY A 51 2.61 -22.90 20.48
N PHE A 52 2.69 -21.56 20.40
CA PHE A 52 1.68 -20.70 21.05
C PHE A 52 0.31 -20.93 20.44
N TYR A 53 -0.66 -21.23 21.29
CA TYR A 53 -2.05 -21.44 20.92
C TYR A 53 -2.94 -21.00 22.08
N SER A 54 -3.84 -20.06 21.82
CA SER A 54 -4.81 -19.56 22.78
C SER A 54 -6.17 -19.45 22.10
N THR A 55 -7.16 -20.13 22.67
CA THR A 55 -8.52 -20.20 22.14
C THR A 55 -9.48 -19.35 22.97
N PRO A 56 -10.45 -18.66 22.34
CA PRO A 56 -11.48 -17.97 23.08
C PRO A 56 -12.42 -18.97 23.77
N THR A 57 -12.29 -19.13 25.09
CA THR A 57 -13.19 -19.94 25.91
C THR A 57 -14.21 -19.04 26.62
N GLY A 58 -15.42 -18.98 26.08
CA GLY A 58 -16.52 -18.19 26.66
C GLY A 58 -17.04 -17.08 25.74
N GLU A 59 -17.87 -16.21 26.30
CA GLU A 59 -18.45 -15.07 25.59
C GLU A 59 -17.58 -13.83 25.76
N PHE A 60 -16.94 -13.39 24.67
CA PHE A 60 -16.15 -12.17 24.65
C PHE A 60 -16.97 -11.04 24.03
N LYS A 61 -17.17 -9.95 24.77
CA LYS A 61 -17.68 -8.70 24.23
C LYS A 61 -16.52 -7.98 23.55
N ASN A 62 -16.40 -8.14 22.24
CA ASN A 62 -15.55 -7.23 21.48
C ASN A 62 -16.25 -5.88 21.37
N THR A 63 -15.84 -4.93 22.22
CA THR A 63 -16.17 -3.53 22.02
C THR A 63 -15.25 -3.00 20.91
N PHE A 64 -15.75 -2.99 19.67
CA PHE A 64 -15.07 -2.29 18.59
C PHE A 64 -15.47 -0.83 18.65
N GLU A 65 -14.54 0.02 19.10
CA GLU A 65 -14.68 1.45 18.88
C GLU A 65 -14.36 1.72 17.41
N VAL A 66 -15.33 2.24 16.67
CA VAL A 66 -15.10 2.73 15.31
C VAL A 66 -14.26 4.00 15.42
N VAL A 67 -12.95 3.84 15.37
CA VAL A 67 -12.04 4.99 15.28
C VAL A 67 -12.13 5.53 13.86
N ASN A 68 -12.87 6.63 13.70
CA ASN A 68 -12.85 7.41 12.47
C ASN A 68 -11.49 8.11 12.37
N ILE A 69 -10.50 7.43 11.78
CA ILE A 69 -9.22 8.06 11.45
C ILE A 69 -9.49 9.01 10.27
N PRO A 70 -9.36 10.34 10.45
CA PRO A 70 -9.54 11.26 9.34
C PRO A 70 -8.52 10.91 8.26
N LYS A 71 -8.98 10.84 7.00
CA LYS A 71 -8.07 10.61 5.87
C LYS A 71 -6.99 11.69 5.91
N PRO A 72 -5.70 11.33 5.74
CA PRO A 72 -4.64 12.33 5.71
C PRO A 72 -4.96 13.34 4.60
N LYS A 73 -4.75 14.63 4.90
CA LYS A 73 -4.93 15.67 3.89
C LYS A 73 -3.94 15.41 2.75
N PRO A 74 -4.36 15.50 1.47
CA PRO A 74 -3.44 15.41 0.35
C PRO A 74 -2.34 16.47 0.46
N SER A 75 -1.10 16.09 0.20
CA SER A 75 0.01 17.01 0.02
C SER A 75 0.35 17.14 -1.47
N PHE A 76 0.70 18.33 -1.90
CA PHE A 76 1.12 18.60 -3.27
C PHE A 76 2.60 18.96 -3.30
N HIS A 77 3.28 18.53 -4.36
CA HIS A 77 4.63 18.98 -4.64
C HIS A 77 4.60 20.45 -5.10
N ASN A 78 5.69 21.19 -4.87
CA ASN A 78 5.81 22.55 -5.38
C ASN A 78 5.86 22.53 -6.92
N TYR A 79 5.07 23.40 -7.55
CA TYR A 79 5.00 23.58 -9.01
C TYR A 79 6.36 23.91 -9.64
N ASP A 80 7.28 24.51 -8.87
CA ASP A 80 8.65 24.78 -9.32
C ASP A 80 9.37 23.53 -9.85
N LEU A 81 9.02 22.34 -9.35
CA LEU A 81 9.59 21.08 -9.84
C LEU A 81 9.20 20.79 -11.30
N VAL A 82 8.00 21.19 -11.72
CA VAL A 82 7.56 21.11 -13.11
C VAL A 82 8.34 22.10 -13.97
N SER A 83 8.47 23.35 -13.53
CA SER A 83 9.26 24.35 -14.26
C SER A 83 10.73 23.93 -14.41
N GLN A 84 11.32 23.33 -13.39
CA GLN A 84 12.69 22.82 -13.42
C GLN A 84 12.89 21.60 -14.33
N SER A 85 11.83 20.83 -14.59
CA SER A 85 11.88 19.70 -15.51
C SER A 85 11.82 20.15 -16.97
N GLY A 86 11.29 21.34 -17.24
CA GLY A 86 11.14 21.92 -18.59
C GLY A 86 12.46 22.38 -19.25
N ARG A 87 13.42 21.47 -19.39
CA ARG A 87 14.77 21.72 -19.90
C ARG A 87 15.26 20.57 -20.78
N ASN A 88 16.40 20.78 -21.45
CA ASN A 88 17.14 19.76 -22.19
C ASN A 88 16.30 18.90 -23.16
N TYR A 89 15.25 19.46 -23.78
CA TYR A 89 14.35 18.72 -24.68
C TYR A 89 15.03 18.11 -25.90
N LYS A 90 16.21 18.63 -26.29
CA LYS A 90 17.02 18.06 -27.36
C LYS A 90 17.55 16.66 -27.03
N GLU A 91 17.78 16.37 -25.75
CA GLU A 91 18.29 15.08 -25.28
C GLU A 91 17.17 14.14 -24.82
N ASN A 92 15.94 14.64 -24.70
CA ASN A 92 14.81 13.86 -24.21
C ASN A 92 14.35 12.83 -25.26
N ASN A 93 14.56 11.55 -24.97
CA ASN A 93 14.31 10.46 -25.91
C ASN A 93 12.85 10.41 -26.39
N PHE A 94 11.89 10.68 -25.50
CA PHE A 94 10.47 10.70 -25.87
C PHE A 94 10.16 11.86 -26.81
N ILE A 95 10.69 13.06 -26.56
CA ILE A 95 10.49 14.22 -27.45
C ILE A 95 11.15 13.97 -28.81
N GLN A 96 12.33 13.37 -28.85
CA GLN A 96 12.99 13.01 -30.11
C GLN A 96 12.14 12.01 -30.91
N PHE A 97 11.58 11.00 -30.23
CA PHE A 97 10.66 10.04 -30.85
C PHE A 97 9.39 10.73 -31.37
N LEU A 98 8.76 11.62 -30.60
CA LEU A 98 7.55 12.33 -31.05
C LEU A 98 7.81 13.14 -32.32
N LYS A 99 9.00 13.74 -32.46
CA LYS A 99 9.38 14.49 -33.67
C LYS A 99 9.56 13.63 -34.92
N THR A 100 9.68 12.31 -34.82
CA THR A 100 9.72 11.43 -36.00
C THR A 100 8.33 11.12 -36.56
N ILE A 101 7.27 11.38 -35.77
CA ILE A 101 5.89 11.04 -36.10
C ILE A 101 5.05 12.31 -36.33
N PHE A 102 5.26 13.34 -35.52
CA PHE A 102 4.42 14.53 -35.47
C PHE A 102 5.18 15.80 -35.89
N THR A 103 4.43 16.82 -36.28
CA THR A 103 4.97 18.15 -36.58
C THR A 103 5.52 18.83 -35.33
N GLU A 104 6.45 19.77 -35.49
CA GLU A 104 7.01 20.48 -34.33
C GLU A 104 5.94 21.20 -33.48
N THR A 105 4.88 21.70 -34.12
CA THR A 105 3.75 22.35 -33.44
C THR A 105 3.00 21.37 -32.56
N GLU A 106 2.64 20.20 -33.10
CA GLU A 106 1.94 19.16 -32.32
C GLU A 106 2.80 18.66 -31.14
N VAL A 107 4.12 18.52 -31.34
CA VAL A 107 5.03 18.12 -30.26
C VAL A 107 5.12 19.21 -29.18
N LYS A 108 5.19 20.49 -29.56
CA LYS A 108 5.19 21.61 -28.60
C LYS A 108 3.88 21.66 -27.81
N ASP A 109 2.76 21.48 -28.49
CA ASP A 109 1.43 21.46 -27.85
C ASP A 109 1.33 20.28 -26.86
N ALA A 110 1.84 19.10 -27.21
CA ALA A 110 1.89 17.96 -26.32
C ALA A 110 2.78 18.21 -25.08
N ILE A 111 3.95 18.84 -25.27
CA ILE A 111 4.85 19.20 -24.17
C ILE A 111 4.14 20.12 -23.17
N LEU A 112 3.46 21.17 -23.66
CA LEU A 112 2.77 22.12 -22.81
C LEU A 112 1.52 21.53 -22.14
N LYS A 113 0.75 20.73 -22.89
CA LYS A 113 -0.50 20.13 -22.40
C LYS A 113 -0.27 19.09 -21.31
N TYR A 114 0.79 18.29 -21.44
CA TYR A 114 1.09 17.20 -20.50
C TYR A 114 2.30 17.49 -19.61
N LEU A 115 2.83 18.72 -19.64
CA LEU A 115 3.96 19.17 -18.83
C LEU A 115 5.19 18.25 -18.96
N ILE A 116 5.47 17.81 -20.19
CA ILE A 116 6.54 16.86 -20.49
C ILE A 116 7.90 17.53 -20.24
N GLY A 117 8.62 17.04 -19.25
CA GLY A 117 9.95 17.48 -18.85
C GLY A 117 11.04 16.44 -19.07
N THR A 118 12.25 16.81 -18.68
CA THR A 118 13.46 15.97 -18.72
C THR A 118 14.04 15.79 -17.32
N SER A 119 14.17 14.55 -16.90
CA SER A 119 14.79 14.18 -15.62
C SER A 119 16.31 14.14 -15.73
N LYS A 120 17.00 14.56 -14.67
CA LYS A 120 18.46 14.42 -14.54
C LYS A 120 18.90 13.03 -14.07
N ARG A 121 17.96 12.16 -13.69
CA ARG A 121 18.27 10.86 -13.08
C ARG A 121 18.97 9.92 -14.07
N TRP A 122 18.57 9.96 -15.34
CA TRP A 122 19.16 9.17 -16.40
C TRP A 122 19.26 10.00 -17.68
N ASN A 123 20.24 9.69 -18.53
CA ASN A 123 20.46 10.41 -19.77
C ASN A 123 19.23 10.32 -20.69
N GLY A 124 18.72 11.47 -21.13
CA GLY A 124 17.54 11.58 -21.99
C GLY A 124 16.21 11.12 -21.39
N ALA A 125 16.12 11.00 -20.06
CA ALA A 125 14.91 10.53 -19.39
C ALA A 125 13.78 11.55 -19.40
N THR A 126 12.57 11.08 -19.66
CA THR A 126 11.33 11.86 -19.65
C THR A 126 10.67 11.82 -18.27
N ILE A 127 10.05 12.92 -17.85
CA ILE A 127 9.22 13.03 -16.63
C ILE A 127 7.97 13.85 -16.96
N PHE A 128 6.81 13.46 -16.45
CA PHE A 128 5.52 14.13 -16.64
C PHE A 128 4.57 13.70 -15.52
#